data_AF-A0A3M0KSX5-F1
#
_entry.id   AF-A0A3M0KSX5-F1
#
_cell.length_a   1.000
_cell.length_b   1.000
_cell.length_c   1.000
_cell.angle_alpha   90.00
_cell.angle_beta   90.00
_cell.angle_gamma   90.00
#
_symmetry.space_group_name_H-M   'P 1'
#
loop_
_entity.id
_entity.type
_entity.pdbx_description
1 polymer ?
#
loop_
_entity_poly.entity_id
_entity_poly.type
_entity_poly.pdbx_seq_one_letter_code
_entity_poly.pdbx_strand_id
1 'polypeptide(L)'
;MGPDGIHPRVMRELADELAKPLSVIYQESWLTGEVPGDWKLANVTLVYKKGRKEDPGNYRPVSLTSVPGKIMEQFILSAITQHLQDGQGIRPSQHGFTKGRSCLTNLVSFYDQVTRLVDAGKAVDVVYLDFSKAFDTVSHSVLLDKLAAHGLDRSTLCWVRNWLDGRAQRVVVNGAASSW
;
A
#
# COMPACT_ATOMS: atom_id res chain seq x y z
N MET A 1 -16.74 -5.31 3.78
CA MET A 1 -16.49 -6.13 2.57
C MET A 1 -16.21 -5.19 1.41
N GLY A 2 -15.44 -5.61 0.40
CA GLY A 2 -15.23 -4.81 -0.80
C GLY A 2 -16.52 -4.67 -1.64
N PRO A 3 -16.50 -3.86 -2.71
CA PRO A 3 -17.62 -3.73 -3.65
C PRO A 3 -18.11 -5.05 -4.26
N ASP A 4 -17.20 -6.02 -4.41
CA ASP A 4 -17.44 -7.33 -5.01
C ASP A 4 -18.31 -8.26 -4.16
N GLY A 5 -18.49 -7.98 -2.87
CA GLY A 5 -19.24 -8.86 -1.98
C GLY A 5 -18.55 -10.20 -1.72
N ILE A 6 -17.29 -10.37 -2.12
CA ILE A 6 -16.56 -11.63 -1.99
C ILE A 6 -15.86 -11.67 -0.63
N HIS A 7 -16.19 -12.66 0.18
CA HIS A 7 -15.45 -12.90 1.40
C HIS A 7 -14.10 -13.57 1.08
N PRO A 8 -12.96 -13.15 1.67
CA PRO A 8 -11.64 -13.74 1.41
C PRO A 8 -11.54 -15.26 1.66
N ARG A 9 -12.51 -15.85 2.36
CA ARG A 9 -12.62 -17.30 2.57
C ARG A 9 -12.96 -18.04 1.27
N VAL A 10 -13.80 -17.45 0.41
CA VAL A 10 -14.16 -18.04 -0.90
C VAL A 10 -12.91 -18.25 -1.75
N MET A 11 -12.04 -17.24 -1.81
CA MET A 11 -10.76 -17.34 -2.54
C MET A 11 -9.82 -18.41 -1.99
N ARG A 12 -9.90 -18.71 -0.68
CA ARG A 12 -9.07 -19.74 -0.04
C ARG A 12 -9.64 -21.13 -0.22
N GLU A 13 -10.95 -21.29 -0.10
CA GLU A 13 -11.62 -22.59 -0.20
C GLU A 13 -11.78 -23.05 -1.64
N LEU A 14 -11.90 -22.13 -2.60
CA LEU A 14 -12.00 -22.42 -4.03
C LEU A 14 -10.71 -22.08 -4.78
N ALA A 15 -9.56 -22.18 -4.11
CA ALA A 15 -8.29 -21.73 -4.67
C ALA A 15 -7.92 -22.52 -5.94
N ASP A 16 -8.14 -23.83 -5.96
CA ASP A 16 -7.77 -24.71 -7.07
C ASP A 16 -8.63 -24.42 -8.31
N GLU A 17 -9.91 -24.13 -8.12
CA GLU A 17 -10.86 -23.80 -9.18
C GLU A 17 -10.65 -22.39 -9.73
N LEU A 18 -10.31 -21.44 -8.85
CA LEU A 18 -10.14 -20.03 -9.22
C LEU A 18 -8.74 -19.70 -9.73
N ALA A 19 -7.71 -20.50 -9.38
CA ALA A 19 -6.33 -20.22 -9.74
C ALA A 19 -6.14 -20.10 -11.26
N LYS A 20 -6.69 -21.05 -12.02
CA LYS A 20 -6.54 -21.04 -13.48
C LYS A 20 -7.20 -19.82 -14.13
N PRO A 21 -8.50 -19.54 -13.94
CA PRO A 21 -9.13 -18.38 -14.56
C PRO A 21 -8.50 -17.05 -14.10
N LEU A 22 -8.17 -16.91 -12.82
CA LEU A 22 -7.53 -15.68 -12.31
C LEU A 22 -6.12 -15.49 -12.88
N SER A 23 -5.35 -16.57 -13.07
CA SER A 23 -4.03 -16.47 -13.69
C SER A 23 -4.08 -15.88 -15.09
N VAL A 24 -5.11 -16.23 -15.89
CA VAL A 24 -5.30 -15.66 -17.22
C VAL A 24 -5.63 -14.18 -17.12
N ILE A 25 -6.54 -13.80 -16.24
CA ILE A 25 -6.93 -12.39 -16.04
C ILE A 25 -5.74 -11.55 -15.55
N TYR A 26 -4.96 -12.06 -14.59
CA TYR A 26 -3.78 -11.37 -14.06
C TYR A 26 -2.69 -11.22 -15.12
N GLN A 27 -2.44 -12.26 -15.91
CA GLN A 27 -1.47 -12.21 -17.00
C GLN A 27 -1.87 -11.16 -18.05
N GLU A 28 -3.12 -11.19 -18.51
CA GLU A 28 -3.61 -10.22 -19.49
C GLU A 28 -3.58 -8.79 -18.94
N SER A 29 -4.01 -8.60 -17.69
CA SER A 29 -3.97 -7.29 -17.02
C SER A 29 -2.54 -6.76 -16.93
N TRP A 30 -1.57 -7.59 -16.54
CA TRP A 30 -0.17 -7.19 -16.45
C TRP A 30 0.45 -6.90 -17.82
N LEU A 31 0.24 -7.76 -18.82
CA LEU A 31 0.81 -7.60 -20.16
C LEU A 31 0.29 -6.33 -20.86
N THR A 32 -1.01 -6.08 -20.77
CA THR A 32 -1.64 -4.91 -21.39
C THR A 32 -1.46 -3.63 -20.55
N GLY A 33 -1.25 -3.77 -19.24
CA GLY A 33 -1.26 -2.67 -18.28
C GLY A 33 -2.67 -2.20 -17.93
N GLU A 34 -3.73 -2.87 -18.41
CA GLU A 34 -5.11 -2.52 -18.11
C GLU A 34 -5.60 -3.18 -16.82
N VAL A 35 -6.15 -2.37 -15.91
CA VAL A 35 -6.74 -2.85 -14.66
C VAL A 35 -8.27 -2.87 -14.80
N PRO A 36 -8.93 -4.01 -14.53
CA PRO A 36 -10.39 -4.09 -14.45
C PRO A 36 -11.01 -2.99 -13.58
N GLY A 37 -12.04 -2.32 -14.09
CA GLY A 37 -12.72 -1.22 -13.38
C GLY A 37 -13.22 -1.61 -11.99
N ASP A 38 -13.73 -2.83 -11.84
CA ASP A 38 -14.21 -3.37 -10.56
C ASP A 38 -13.13 -3.40 -9.47
N TRP A 39 -11.85 -3.49 -9.85
CA TRP A 39 -10.75 -3.48 -8.89
C TRP A 39 -10.38 -2.07 -8.44
N LYS A 40 -10.75 -1.05 -9.22
CA LYS A 40 -10.54 0.37 -8.91
C LYS A 40 -11.62 0.97 -8.03
N LEU A 41 -12.66 0.20 -7.70
CA LEU A 41 -13.74 0.58 -6.80
C LEU A 41 -13.39 0.23 -5.34
N ALA A 42 -13.72 1.13 -4.42
CA ALA A 42 -13.55 0.89 -2.98
C ALA A 42 -14.79 1.24 -2.15
N ASN A 43 -15.10 0.40 -1.16
CA ASN A 43 -16.00 0.74 -0.07
C ASN A 43 -15.18 1.32 1.08
N VAL A 44 -15.44 2.57 1.45
CA VAL A 44 -14.81 3.23 2.59
C VAL A 44 -15.61 2.93 3.85
N THR A 45 -14.94 2.33 4.83
CA THR A 45 -15.48 2.08 6.17
C THR A 45 -14.71 2.90 7.20
N LEU A 46 -15.40 3.42 8.22
CA LEU A 46 -14.80 4.22 9.26
C LEU A 46 -14.41 3.35 10.45
N VAL A 47 -13.13 3.35 10.80
CA VAL A 47 -12.61 2.68 12.00
C VAL A 47 -12.38 3.72 13.09
N TYR A 48 -13.11 3.60 14.19
CA TYR A 48 -12.92 4.48 15.34
C TYR A 48 -11.51 4.33 15.93
N LYS A 49 -10.81 5.45 16.13
CA LYS A 49 -9.43 5.50 16.62
C LYS A 49 -9.36 5.79 18.12
N LYS A 50 -9.86 6.94 18.57
CA LYS A 50 -9.86 7.41 19.97
C LYS A 50 -10.66 8.71 20.10
N GLY A 51 -10.98 9.17 21.32
CA GLY A 51 -11.61 10.49 21.55
C GLY A 51 -13.13 10.48 21.46
N ARG A 52 -13.74 11.63 21.14
CA ARG A 52 -15.21 11.76 21.05
C ARG A 52 -15.72 11.09 19.77
N LYS A 53 -16.80 10.31 19.87
CA LYS A 53 -17.36 9.54 18.73
C LYS A 53 -18.10 10.43 17.74
N GLU A 54 -18.46 11.63 18.15
CA GLU A 54 -19.20 12.61 17.35
C GLU A 54 -18.28 13.41 16.42
N ASP A 55 -16.97 13.37 16.66
CA ASP A 55 -15.96 14.06 15.87
C ASP A 55 -15.45 13.15 14.75
N PRO A 56 -15.70 13.49 13.46
CA PRO A 56 -15.24 12.70 12.32
C PRO A 56 -13.72 12.53 12.26
N GLY A 57 -12.94 13.47 12.81
CA GLY A 57 -11.48 13.40 12.85
C GLY A 57 -10.95 12.25 13.71
N ASN A 58 -11.80 11.67 14.56
CA ASN A 58 -11.48 10.52 15.41
C ASN A 58 -11.66 9.17 14.72
N TYR A 59 -12.01 9.16 13.43
CA TYR A 59 -12.12 7.96 12.61
C TYR A 59 -11.01 7.88 11.57
N ARG A 60 -10.61 6.66 11.24
CA ARG A 60 -9.72 6.35 10.14
C ARG A 60 -10.55 5.76 8.99
N PRO A 61 -10.58 6.39 7.81
CA PRO A 61 -11.17 5.75 6.64
C PRO A 61 -10.30 4.57 6.23
N VAL A 62 -10.93 3.42 5.98
CA VAL A 62 -10.30 2.22 5.45
C VAL A 62 -11.01 1.86 4.15
N SER A 63 -10.27 1.91 3.05
CA SER A 63 -10.75 1.54 1.72
C SER A 63 -10.67 0.03 1.54
N LEU A 64 -11.83 -0.60 1.37
CA LEU A 64 -11.96 -2.02 1.08
C LEU A 64 -12.17 -2.20 -0.42
N THR A 65 -11.15 -2.69 -1.11
CA THR A 65 -11.19 -3.07 -2.54
C THR A 65 -11.55 -4.54 -2.72
N SER A 66 -11.75 -4.94 -3.98
CA SER A 66 -12.06 -6.33 -4.35
C SER A 66 -10.98 -7.31 -3.92
N VAL A 67 -11.36 -8.54 -3.56
CA VAL A 67 -10.38 -9.56 -3.13
C VAL A 67 -9.46 -9.98 -4.28
N PRO A 68 -9.97 -10.26 -5.51
CA PRO A 68 -9.11 -10.56 -6.65
C PRO A 68 -8.17 -9.40 -7.01
N GLY A 69 -8.62 -8.14 -6.89
CA GLY A 69 -7.78 -6.96 -7.11
C GLY A 69 -6.62 -6.89 -6.11
N LYS A 70 -6.89 -7.09 -4.81
CA LYS A 70 -5.83 -7.12 -3.78
C LYS A 70 -4.80 -8.22 -4.01
N ILE A 71 -5.20 -9.37 -4.53
CA ILE A 71 -4.26 -10.45 -4.86
C ILE A 71 -3.34 -10.00 -6.01
N MET A 72 -3.90 -9.36 -7.04
CA MET A 72 -3.08 -8.79 -8.12
C MET A 72 -2.12 -7.71 -7.59
N GLU A 73 -2.60 -6.80 -6.73
CA GLU A 73 -1.77 -5.79 -6.07
C GLU A 73 -0.58 -6.43 -5.32
N GLN A 74 -0.76 -7.60 -4.68
CA GLN A 74 0.33 -8.31 -4.02
C GLN A 74 1.38 -8.85 -4.99
N PHE A 75 0.99 -9.35 -6.17
CA PHE A 75 1.95 -9.77 -7.20
C PHE A 75 2.77 -8.58 -7.69
N ILE A 76 2.11 -7.47 -8.02
CA ILE A 76 2.76 -6.23 -8.46
C ILE A 76 3.68 -5.68 -7.36
N LEU A 77 3.21 -5.60 -6.12
CA LEU A 77 4.02 -5.17 -4.97
C LEU A 77 5.26 -6.05 -4.79
N SER A 78 5.10 -7.37 -4.95
CA SER A 78 6.22 -8.31 -4.82
C SER A 78 7.28 -8.07 -5.90
N ALA A 79 6.86 -7.86 -7.15
CA ALA A 79 7.77 -7.54 -8.25
C ALA A 79 8.52 -6.21 -8.01
N ILE A 80 7.79 -5.15 -7.62
CA ILE A 80 8.39 -3.84 -7.30
C ILE A 80 9.37 -3.96 -6.14
N THR A 81 8.99 -4.66 -5.07
CA THR A 81 9.82 -4.79 -3.87
C THR A 81 11.11 -5.57 -4.17
N GLN A 82 11.01 -6.67 -4.92
CA GLN A 82 12.17 -7.45 -5.33
C GLN A 82 13.13 -6.59 -6.16
N HIS A 83 12.61 -5.88 -7.17
CA HIS A 83 13.40 -4.99 -8.02
C HIS A 83 14.14 -3.91 -7.23
N LEU A 84 13.46 -3.27 -6.27
CA LEU A 84 14.07 -2.24 -5.43
C LEU A 84 15.09 -2.79 -4.43
N GLN A 85 14.96 -4.05 -4.00
CA GLN A 85 15.96 -4.71 -3.16
C GLN A 85 17.22 -5.04 -3.95
N ASP A 86 17.07 -5.61 -5.14
CA ASP A 86 18.18 -6.00 -6.01
C ASP A 86 18.97 -4.78 -6.50
N GLY A 87 18.27 -3.68 -6.82
CA GLY A 87 18.86 -2.41 -7.23
C GLY A 87 19.34 -1.50 -6.09
N GLN A 88 19.29 -1.95 -4.83
CA GLN A 88 19.59 -1.13 -3.64
C GLN A 88 18.81 0.21 -3.59
N GLY A 89 17.60 0.24 -4.14
CA GLY A 89 16.75 1.42 -4.22
C GLY A 89 16.23 1.89 -2.85
N ILE A 90 16.20 1.00 -1.85
CA ILE A 90 15.81 1.31 -0.48
C ILE A 90 17.02 1.32 0.45
N ARG A 91 17.22 2.42 1.17
CA ARG A 91 18.34 2.57 2.10
C ARG A 91 18.25 1.59 3.28
N PRO A 92 19.40 1.09 3.78
CA PRO A 92 19.44 0.25 4.98
C PRO A 92 18.98 0.93 6.27
N SER A 93 18.65 2.22 6.28
CA SER A 93 18.01 2.91 7.42
C SER A 93 16.47 2.91 7.35
N GLN A 94 15.85 2.42 6.28
CA GLN A 94 14.39 2.37 6.13
C GLN A 94 13.80 1.16 6.86
N HIS A 95 13.03 1.40 7.92
CA HIS A 95 12.44 0.31 8.73
C HIS A 95 10.94 0.11 8.46
N GLY A 96 10.20 1.18 8.17
CA GLY A 96 8.78 1.11 7.87
C GLY A 96 8.52 0.34 6.59
N PHE A 97 7.57 -0.60 6.63
CA PHE A 97 7.15 -1.44 5.50
C PHE A 97 8.25 -2.30 4.87
N THR A 98 9.35 -2.57 5.59
CA THR A 98 10.45 -3.41 5.11
C THR A 98 10.41 -4.79 5.79
N LYS A 99 10.47 -5.87 5.01
CA LYS A 99 10.51 -7.25 5.53
C LYS A 99 11.68 -7.44 6.50
N GLY A 100 11.42 -8.09 7.63
CA GLY A 100 12.43 -8.34 8.67
C GLY A 100 12.80 -7.13 9.54
N ARG A 101 12.10 -5.99 9.39
CA ARG A 101 12.32 -4.79 10.20
C ARG A 101 11.06 -4.38 10.94
N SER A 102 11.23 -3.67 12.06
CA SER A 102 10.13 -3.25 12.92
C SER A 102 10.43 -1.90 13.58
N CYS A 103 9.45 -1.36 14.31
CA CYS A 103 9.65 -0.20 15.17
C CYS A 103 10.75 -0.45 16.22
N LEU A 104 10.84 -1.69 16.74
CA LEU A 104 11.86 -2.06 17.72
C LEU A 104 13.25 -2.03 17.09
N THR A 105 13.44 -2.61 15.90
CA THR A 105 14.76 -2.59 15.26
C THR A 105 15.20 -1.15 14.92
N ASN A 106 14.24 -0.26 14.63
CA ASN A 106 14.52 1.16 14.40
C ASN A 106 15.03 1.80 15.69
N LEU A 107 14.28 1.61 16.79
CA LEU A 107 14.62 2.15 18.08
C LEU A 107 16.01 1.68 18.56
N VAL A 108 16.32 0.40 18.38
CA VAL A 108 17.63 -0.16 18.71
C VAL A 108 18.74 0.47 17.87
N SER A 109 18.55 0.58 16.54
CA SER A 109 19.54 1.19 15.65
C SER A 109 19.76 2.69 15.95
N PHE A 110 18.70 3.39 16.36
CA PHE A 110 18.77 4.78 16.79
C PHE A 110 19.54 4.92 18.11
N TYR A 111 19.17 4.16 19.15
CA TYR A 111 19.83 4.27 20.44
C TYR A 111 21.29 3.83 20.39
N ASP A 112 21.65 2.80 19.62
CA ASP A 112 23.05 2.42 19.43
C ASP A 112 23.90 3.60 18.89
N GLN A 113 23.37 4.36 17.93
CA GLN A 113 24.04 5.56 17.41
C GLN A 113 24.13 6.68 18.46
N VAL A 114 23.02 6.96 19.17
CA VAL A 114 22.97 8.02 20.18
C VAL A 114 23.92 7.72 21.34
N THR A 115 23.89 6.51 21.88
CA THR A 115 24.72 6.10 23.02
C THR A 115 26.20 6.20 22.68
N ARG A 116 26.64 5.76 21.49
CA ARG A 116 28.05 5.91 21.06
C ARG A 116 28.51 7.37 20.98
N LEU A 117 27.65 8.28 20.53
CA LEU A 117 27.99 9.70 20.45
C LEU A 117 28.09 10.32 21.85
N VAL A 118 27.15 9.97 22.73
CA VAL A 118 27.13 10.44 24.12
C VAL A 118 28.34 9.92 24.90
N ASP A 119 28.70 8.64 24.74
CA ASP A 119 29.89 8.04 25.37
C ASP A 119 31.19 8.72 24.90
N ALA A 120 31.22 9.23 23.67
CA ALA A 120 32.31 10.03 23.13
C ALA A 120 32.29 11.50 23.58
N GLY A 121 31.38 11.88 24.48
CA GLY A 121 31.23 13.25 24.98
C GLY A 121 30.63 14.23 23.97
N LYS A 122 29.97 13.75 22.91
CA LYS A 122 29.37 14.59 21.87
C LYS A 122 27.91 14.91 22.20
N ALA A 123 27.49 16.13 21.92
CA ALA A 123 26.08 16.51 21.95
C ALA A 123 25.31 15.85 20.79
N VAL A 124 24.05 15.48 21.04
CA VAL A 124 23.16 14.86 20.05
C VAL A 124 21.83 15.61 20.04
N ASP A 125 21.48 16.17 18.90
CA ASP A 125 20.17 16.78 18.64
C ASP A 125 19.36 15.90 17.69
N VAL A 126 18.04 15.81 17.92
CA VAL A 126 17.14 14.93 17.15
C VAL A 126 16.00 15.75 16.58
N VAL A 127 15.81 15.65 15.27
CA VAL A 127 14.70 16.31 14.55
C VAL A 127 13.72 15.24 14.07
N TYR A 128 12.48 15.32 14.55
CA TYR A 128 11.39 14.47 14.09
C TYR A 128 10.59 15.19 13.00
N LEU A 129 10.45 14.53 11.84
CA LEU A 129 9.69 15.01 10.70
C LEU A 129 8.51 14.08 10.45
N ASP A 130 7.34 14.64 10.16
CA ASP A 130 6.14 13.90 9.79
C ASP A 130 5.45 14.54 8.59
N PHE A 131 4.91 13.69 7.70
CA PHE A 131 4.18 14.14 6.51
C PHE A 131 2.69 14.17 6.79
N SER A 132 2.08 15.34 6.67
CA SER A 132 0.62 15.46 6.73
C SER A 132 -0.02 14.71 5.57
N LYS A 133 -0.91 13.77 5.88
CA LYS A 133 -1.70 13.00 4.89
C LYS A 133 -0.83 12.36 3.80
N ALA A 134 0.29 11.74 4.18
CA ALA A 134 1.30 11.23 3.25
C ALA A 134 0.75 10.44 2.05
N PHE A 135 -0.25 9.57 2.23
CA PHE A 135 -0.84 8.80 1.13
C PHE A 135 -1.75 9.62 0.21
N ASP A 136 -2.44 10.63 0.76
CA ASP A 136 -3.35 11.48 -0.01
C ASP A 136 -2.60 12.57 -0.80
N THR A 137 -1.38 12.91 -0.39
CA THR A 137 -0.59 14.03 -0.95
C THR A 137 0.47 13.61 -1.97
N VAL A 138 0.67 12.31 -2.18
CA VAL A 138 1.68 11.82 -3.13
C VAL A 138 1.24 12.12 -4.55
N SER A 139 2.05 12.88 -5.29
CA SER A 139 1.83 13.10 -6.72
C SER A 139 2.03 11.79 -7.49
N HIS A 140 1.01 11.37 -8.24
CA HIS A 140 1.07 10.17 -9.08
C HIS A 140 2.15 10.27 -10.16
N SER A 141 2.35 11.45 -10.77
CA SER A 141 3.38 11.62 -11.79
C SER A 141 4.79 11.45 -11.20
N VAL A 142 5.07 12.10 -10.07
CA VAL A 142 6.37 12.00 -9.39
C VAL A 142 6.64 10.57 -8.91
N LEU A 143 5.61 9.87 -8.42
CA LEU A 143 5.73 8.46 -8.05
C LEU A 143 6.13 7.60 -9.26
N LEU A 144 5.44 7.76 -10.39
CA LEU A 144 5.71 7.02 -11.62
C LEU A 144 7.11 7.33 -12.18
N ASP A 145 7.53 8.59 -12.16
CA ASP A 145 8.86 9.01 -12.60
C ASP A 145 9.96 8.40 -11.73
N LYS A 146 9.75 8.33 -10.41
CA LYS A 146 10.68 7.67 -9.48
C LYS A 146 10.76 6.16 -9.76
N LEU A 147 9.63 5.50 -9.97
CA LEU A 147 9.61 4.07 -10.31
C LEU A 147 10.33 3.82 -11.65
N ALA A 148 10.12 4.67 -12.65
CA ALA A 148 10.82 4.59 -13.93
C ALA A 148 12.34 4.82 -13.77
N ALA A 149 12.75 5.79 -12.95
CA ALA A 149 14.16 6.06 -12.66
C ALA A 149 14.85 4.90 -11.92
N HIS A 150 14.10 4.09 -11.19
CA HIS A 150 14.60 2.85 -10.59
C HIS A 150 14.66 1.67 -11.57
N GLY A 151 14.26 1.85 -12.83
CA GLY A 151 14.44 0.84 -13.89
C GLY A 151 13.38 -0.26 -13.90
N LEU A 152 12.18 -0.01 -13.36
CA LEU A 152 11.07 -0.96 -13.45
C LEU A 152 10.67 -1.18 -14.92
N ASP A 153 10.19 -2.39 -15.21
CA ASP A 153 9.74 -2.74 -16.56
C ASP A 153 8.48 -1.96 -16.97
N ARG A 154 8.28 -1.86 -18.29
CA ARG A 154 7.20 -1.07 -18.87
C ARG A 154 5.82 -1.60 -18.46
N SER A 155 5.63 -2.92 -18.39
CA SER A 155 4.33 -3.54 -18.07
C SER A 155 3.92 -3.20 -16.64
N THR A 156 4.83 -3.34 -15.68
CA THR A 156 4.61 -2.95 -14.28
C THR A 156 4.31 -1.46 -14.13
N LEU A 157 5.07 -0.58 -14.81
CA LEU A 157 4.83 0.86 -14.78
C LEU A 157 3.47 1.26 -15.39
N CYS A 158 3.11 0.65 -16.53
CA CYS A 158 1.81 0.85 -17.16
C CYS A 158 0.67 0.40 -16.26
N TRP A 159 0.80 -0.77 -15.63
CA TRP A 159 -0.17 -1.29 -14.69
C TRP A 159 -0.36 -0.36 -13.48
N VAL A 160 0.74 0.08 -12.84
CA VAL A 160 0.68 1.01 -11.70
C VAL A 160 0.03 2.34 -12.09
N ARG A 161 0.35 2.86 -13.28
CA ARG A 161 -0.28 4.08 -13.80
C ARG A 161 -1.80 3.90 -13.94
N ASN A 162 -2.23 2.82 -14.59
CA ASN A 162 -3.64 2.54 -14.79
C ASN A 162 -4.36 2.27 -13.46
N TRP A 163 -3.71 1.60 -12.51
CA TRP A 163 -4.23 1.34 -11.15
C TRP A 163 -4.52 2.61 -10.35
N LEU A 164 -3.66 3.62 -10.49
CA LEU A 164 -3.79 4.91 -9.81
C LEU A 164 -4.82 5.83 -10.46
N ASP A 165 -5.15 5.60 -11.73
CA ASP A 165 -6.06 6.43 -12.51
C ASP A 165 -7.51 5.93 -12.47
N GLY A 166 -8.48 6.86 -12.52
CA GLY A 166 -9.90 6.55 -12.63
C GLY A 166 -10.48 5.74 -11.46
N ARG A 167 -9.91 5.88 -10.25
CA ARG A 167 -10.42 5.22 -9.04
C ARG A 167 -11.66 5.94 -8.50
N ALA A 168 -12.63 5.17 -8.01
CA ALA A 168 -13.82 5.68 -7.36
C ALA A 168 -14.05 5.01 -6.00
N GLN A 169 -14.69 5.72 -5.09
CA GLN A 169 -14.92 5.23 -3.74
C GLN A 169 -16.26 5.74 -3.20
N ARG A 170 -16.95 4.88 -2.46
CA ARG A 170 -18.18 5.25 -1.75
C ARG A 170 -18.09 4.94 -0.27
N VAL A 171 -18.78 5.70 0.55
CA VAL A 171 -18.82 5.50 2.01
C VAL A 171 -19.92 4.52 2.35
N VAL A 172 -19.62 3.53 3.19
CA VAL A 172 -20.59 2.53 3.68
C VAL A 172 -20.71 2.62 5.20
N VAL A 173 -21.92 2.94 5.67
CA VAL A 173 -22.25 3.05 7.11
C VAL A 173 -23.54 2.29 7.39
N ASN A 174 -23.51 1.36 8.36
CA ASN A 174 -24.67 0.58 8.78
C ASN A 174 -25.44 -0.09 7.62
N GLY A 175 -24.72 -0.55 6.59
CA GLY A 175 -25.31 -1.20 5.41
C GLY A 175 -25.83 -0.24 4.33
N ALA A 176 -25.90 1.06 4.59
CA ALA A 176 -26.21 2.07 3.58
C ALA A 176 -24.93 2.55 2.88
N ALA A 177 -25.01 2.77 1.57
CA ALA A 177 -23.89 3.24 0.75
C ALA A 177 -24.20 4.60 0.13
N SER A 178 -23.19 5.49 0.05
CA SER A 178 -23.27 6.70 -0.76
C SER A 178 -23.23 6.37 -2.25
N SER A 179 -23.40 7.41 -3.08
CA SER A 179 -22.99 7.35 -4.49
C SER A 179 -21.50 7.04 -4.63
N TRP A 180 -21.12 6.59 -5.82
CA TRP A 180 -19.74 6.32 -6.24
C TRP A 180 -18.90 7.59 -6.37
#